data_AF-A0A173RV37-F1
#
_entry.id   AF-A0A173RV37-F1
#
_cell.length_a   1.000
_cell.length_b   1.000
_cell.length_c   1.000
_cell.angle_alpha   90.00
_cell.angle_beta   90.00
_cell.angle_gamma   90.00
#
_symmetry.space_group_name_H-M   'P 1'
#
loop_
_entity.id
_entity.type
_entity.pdbx_description
1 polymer ?
#
loop_
_entity_poly.entity_id
_entity_poly.type
_entity_poly.pdbx_seq_one_letter_code
_entity_poly.pdbx_strand_id
1 'polypeptide(L)' 'METLVKLAAPAIGTAAGAFTVVGIIYLGMTLAGLLRGGGGEIRKAVAITVAGLTCIAFAHLYGY' A
#
# COMPACT_ATOMS: atom_id res chain seq x y z
N MET A 1 -7.21 -1.90 24.82
CA MET A 1 -6.52 -1.49 23.58
C MET A 1 -6.55 -2.57 22.52
N GLU A 2 -6.17 -3.81 22.84
CA GLU A 2 -6.14 -4.93 21.88
C GLU A 2 -7.47 -5.16 21.14
N THR A 3 -8.61 -5.06 21.83
CA THR A 3 -9.95 -5.22 21.25
C THR A 3 -10.29 -4.14 20.22
N LEU A 4 -9.83 -2.90 20.44
CA LEU A 4 -10.02 -1.80 19.50
C LEU A 4 -9.14 -1.98 18.26
N VAL A 5 -7.91 -2.46 18.44
CA VAL A 5 -6.98 -2.75 17.33
C VAL A 5 -7.51 -3.88 16.45
N LYS A 6 -8.04 -4.95 17.06
CA LYS A 6 -8.69 -6.05 16.33
C LYS A 6 -9.92 -5.61 15.53
N LEU A 7 -10.68 -4.64 16.05
CA LEU A 7 -11.82 -4.07 15.32
C LEU A 7 -11.40 -3.18 14.15
N ALA A 8 -10.29 -2.44 14.29
CA ALA A 8 -9.78 -1.55 13.25
C ALA A 8 -8.93 -2.27 12.19
N ALA A 9 -8.30 -3.39 12.54
CA ALA A 9 -7.41 -4.15 11.66
C ALA A 9 -8.05 -4.50 10.30
N PRO A 10 -9.33 -4.91 10.20
CA PRO A 10 -9.97 -5.16 8.92
C PRO A 10 -10.09 -3.92 8.05
N ALA A 11 -10.57 -2.80 8.60
CA ALA A 11 -10.69 -1.55 7.86
C ALA A 11 -9.33 -1.04 7.38
N ILE A 12 -8.30 -1.15 8.23
CA ILE A 12 -6.92 -0.78 7.90
C ILE A 12 -6.38 -1.70 6.80
N GLY A 13 -6.57 -3.02 6.92
CA GLY A 13 -6.14 -4.00 5.93
C GLY A 13 -6.76 -3.79 4.55
N THR A 14 -8.07 -3.49 4.50
CA THR A 14 -8.76 -3.20 3.23
C THR A 14 -8.27 -1.90 2.59
N ALA A 15 -8.12 -0.83 3.37
CA ALA A 15 -7.58 0.44 2.87
C ALA A 15 -6.13 0.29 2.39
N ALA A 16 -5.30 -0.43 3.16
CA ALA A 16 -3.92 -0.73 2.81
C ALA A 16 -3.80 -1.60 1.55
N GLY A 17 -4.73 -2.53 1.36
CA GLY A 17 -4.93 -3.28 0.11
C GLY A 17 -5.11 -2.35 -1.08
N ALA A 18 -6.03 -1.39 -0.98
CA ALA A 18 -6.26 -0.42 -2.04
C ALA A 18 -5.01 0.42 -2.36
N PHE A 19 -4.29 0.91 -1.34
CA PHE A 19 -3.04 1.65 -1.54
C PHE A 19 -1.96 0.81 -2.21
N THR A 20 -1.87 -0.47 -1.87
CA THR A 20 -0.90 -1.39 -2.48
C THR A 20 -1.22 -1.60 -3.96
N VAL A 21 -2.48 -1.84 -4.30
CA VAL A 21 -2.92 -2.00 -5.70
C VAL A 21 -2.65 -0.73 -6.51
N VAL A 22 -3.01 0.44 -5.97
CA VAL A 22 -2.75 1.73 -6.63
C VAL A 22 -1.25 1.96 -6.82
N GLY A 23 -0.44 1.69 -5.80
CA GLY A 23 1.02 1.82 -5.86
C GLY A 23 1.64 0.92 -6.95
N ILE A 24 1.19 -0.33 -7.07
CA ILE A 24 1.67 -1.27 -8.10
C ILE A 24 1.27 -0.80 -9.50
N ILE A 25 0.02 -0.38 -9.69
CA ILE A 25 -0.46 0.12 -10.99
C ILE A 25 0.34 1.36 -11.40
N TYR A 26 0.50 2.31 -10.49
CA TYR A 26 1.23 3.54 -10.74
C TYR A 26 2.73 3.28 -11.00
N LEU A 27 3.34 2.32 -10.29
CA LEU A 27 4.69 1.86 -10.55
C LEU A 27 4.81 1.25 -11.96
N GLY A 28 3.89 0.36 -12.34
CA GLY A 28 3.85 -0.27 -13.65
C GLY A 28 3.70 0.74 -14.79
N MET A 29 2.82 1.73 -14.62
CA MET A 29 2.64 2.82 -15.58
C MET A 29 3.88 3.70 -15.70
N THR A 30 4.55 3.99 -14.58
CA THR A 30 5.80 4.78 -14.57
C THR A 30 6.93 4.02 -15.27
N LEU A 31 7.07 2.72 -15.02
CA LEU A 31 8.08 1.86 -15.65
C LEU A 31 7.82 1.65 -17.15
N ALA A 32 6.55 1.57 -17.56
CA ALA A 32 6.16 1.48 -18.97
C ALA A 32 6.35 2.79 -19.76
N GLY A 33 6.82 3.87 -19.11
CA GLY A 33 6.99 5.18 -19.74
C GLY A 33 5.67 5.89 -20.06
N LEU A 34 4.54 5.39 -19.55
CA LEU A 34 3.21 5.99 -19.73
C LEU A 34 3.03 7.27 -18.90
N LEU A 35 3.80 7.39 -17.82
CA LEU A 35 3.91 8.60 -17.02
C LEU A 35 5.27 9.25 -17.29
N ARG A 36 5.28 10.54 -17.64
CA ARG A 36 6.52 11.34 -17.80
C ARG A 36 7.11 11.63 -16.42
N GLY A 37 7.71 10.61 -15.81
CA GLY A 37 8.28 10.65 -14.47
C GLY A 37 9.67 10.04 -14.46
N GLY A 38 10.67 10.81 -14.04
CA GLY A 38 12.02 10.27 -13.80
C GLY A 38 12.07 9.37 -12.56
N GLY A 39 13.27 9.04 -12.10
CA GLY A 39 13.47 8.17 -10.91
C GLY A 39 12.86 8.70 -9.60
N GLY A 40 12.36 9.93 -9.55
CA GLY A 40 11.55 10.45 -8.43
C GLY A 40 10.15 9.83 -8.34
N GLU A 41 9.47 9.66 -9.48
CA GLU A 41 8.11 9.11 -9.53
C GLU A 41 8.12 7.60 -9.25
N ILE A 42 9.16 6.89 -9.70
CA ILE A 42 9.40 5.49 -9.34
C ILE A 42 9.55 5.34 -7.82
N ARG A 43 10.35 6.20 -7.18
CA ARG A 43 10.53 6.18 -5.72
C ARG A 43 9.23 6.44 -4.97
N LYS A 44 8.40 7.37 -5.46
CA LYS A 44 7.07 7.64 -4.90
C LYS A 44 6.15 6.42 -5.04
N ALA A 45 6.12 5.81 -6.22
CA ALA A 45 5.33 4.61 -6.49
C ALA A 45 5.71 3.45 -5.57
N VAL A 46 7.03 3.20 -5.42
CA VAL A 46 7.56 2.19 -4.49
C VAL A 46 7.18 2.51 -3.05
N ALA A 47 7.30 3.78 -2.62
CA ALA A 47 6.95 4.17 -1.27
C ALA A 47 5.47 3.92 -0.95
N ILE A 48 4.56 4.21 -1.89
CA ILE A 48 3.12 3.94 -1.73
C ILE A 48 2.86 2.43 -1.60
N THR A 49 3.47 1.62 -2.46
CA THR A 49 3.33 0.16 -2.42
C THR A 49 3.85 -0.43 -1.11
N VAL A 50 5.03 -0.01 -0.66
CA VAL A 50 5.64 -0.51 0.58
C VAL A 50 4.82 -0.08 1.80
N ALA A 51 4.32 1.16 1.83
CA ALA A 51 3.46 1.62 2.91
C ALA A 51 2.17 0.77 3.00
N GLY A 52 1.52 0.50 1.86
CA GLY A 52 0.36 -0.38 1.80
C GLY A 52 0.68 -1.79 2.29
N LEU A 53 1.74 -2.42 1.80
CA LEU A 53 2.16 -3.76 2.23
C LEU A 53 2.46 -3.84 3.74
N THR A 54 3.09 -2.80 4.29
CA THR A 54 3.40 -2.74 5.73
C THR A 54 2.11 -2.71 6.56
N CYS A 55 1.12 -1.92 6.13
CA CYS A 55 -0.17 -1.85 6.80
C CYS A 55 -1.00 -3.14 6.66
N ILE A 56 -0.90 -3.84 5.52
CA ILE A 56 -1.51 -5.17 5.34
C ILE A 56 -0.84 -6.17 6.30
N ALA A 57 0.49 -6.22 6.35
CA ALA A 57 1.22 -7.11 7.23
C ALA A 57 0.85 -6.87 8.70
N PHE A 58 0.74 -5.59 9.11
CA PHE A 58 0.22 -5.23 10.42
C PHE A 58 -1.19 -5.76 10.63
N ALA A 59 -2.14 -5.46 9.73
CA ALA A 59 -3.52 -5.92 9.85
C ALA A 59 -3.61 -7.45 10.00
N HIS A 60 -2.79 -8.19 9.24
CA HIS A 60 -2.76 -9.66 9.27
C HIS A 60 -2.27 -10.21 10.61
N LEU A 61 -1.28 -9.56 11.25
CA LEU A 61 -0.82 -9.93 12.60
C LEU A 61 -1.90 -9.74 13.68
N TYR A 62 -2.89 -8.89 13.44
CA TYR A 62 -4.00 -8.63 14.35
C TYR A 62 -5.31 -9.35 13.96
N GLY A 63 -5.25 -10.30 13.02
CA GLY A 63 -6.37 -11.19 12.70
C GLY A 63 -7.25 -10.71 11.53
N TYR A 64 -6.71 -9.88 10.64
CA TYR A 64 -7.25 -9.73 9.29
C TYR A 64 -7.08 -11.01 8.48
#